data_AF-A0A078B3Z3-F1
#
_entry.id   AF-A0A078B3Z3-F1
#
_cell.length_a   1.000
_cell.length_b   1.000
_cell.length_c   1.000
_cell.angle_alpha   90.00
_cell.angle_beta   90.00
_cell.angle_gamma   90.00
#
_symmetry.space_group_name_H-M   'P 1'
#
loop_
_entity.id
_entity.type
_entity.pdbx_description
1 polymer ?
#
loop_
_entity_poly.entity_id
_entity_poly.type
_entity_poly.pdbx_seq_one_letter_code
_entity_poly.pdbx_strand_id
1 'polypeptide(L)'
;MRSNSILALSVLFFAATKAWDNTPPIPERVEGLGEGSGNLRIDFEVHYDLMCSASAALYPDFATFLDTPFLNGKVRDAVTVRYVFQPLTYHHATWIPHKLLPFIVDQCVANSTSCQYINYMNFCFNNQDDILGSTDKSFNQIVQNWTAKVAKQFGWNQKDLTDLFDYDTDTHNSEMRTRYMWKYSTSRGVTSTPSTFVNGIMVQNFPGSPDEWMQLLKDTYAGQQNGASFASHQFLQ
;
A
#
# COMPACT_ATOMS: atom_id res chain seq x y z
N MET A 1 47.23 2.37 62.82
CA MET A 1 45.86 1.82 62.81
C MET A 1 45.03 2.55 61.77
N ARG A 2 44.26 1.80 60.95
CA ARG A 2 43.35 2.21 59.85
C ARG A 2 44.10 2.60 58.55
N SER A 3 44.44 1.68 57.64
CA SER A 3 43.57 0.83 56.79
C SER A 3 42.39 1.60 56.22
N ASN A 4 42.36 1.77 54.90
CA ASN A 4 41.15 1.67 54.09
C ASN A 4 41.53 1.41 52.63
N SER A 5 41.20 0.18 52.23
CA SER A 5 41.26 -0.38 50.89
C SER A 5 40.45 0.45 49.90
N ILE A 6 41.05 0.78 48.75
CA ILE A 6 40.30 1.30 47.61
C ILE A 6 39.73 0.09 46.86
N LEU A 7 38.40 -0.05 46.94
CA LEU A 7 37.59 -1.01 46.19
C LEU A 7 37.77 -0.76 44.69
N ALA A 8 38.21 -1.76 43.95
CA ALA A 8 38.15 -1.76 42.49
C ALA A 8 36.67 -1.86 42.07
N LEU A 9 36.16 -0.82 41.41
CA LEU A 9 34.80 -0.76 40.88
C LEU A 9 34.75 -1.54 39.56
N SER A 10 34.34 -2.80 39.64
CA SER A 10 34.06 -3.64 38.46
C SER A 10 32.80 -3.12 37.76
N VAL A 11 32.95 -2.27 36.76
CA VAL A 11 31.86 -1.89 35.85
C VAL A 11 31.56 -3.08 34.95
N LEU A 12 30.62 -3.92 35.36
CA LEU A 12 29.94 -4.87 34.47
C LEU A 12 29.15 -4.06 33.45
N PHE A 13 29.73 -3.89 32.26
CA PHE A 13 28.96 -3.58 31.05
C PHE A 13 28.02 -4.76 30.80
N PHE A 14 26.80 -4.69 31.31
CA PHE A 14 25.70 -5.44 30.74
C PHE A 14 25.54 -4.95 29.30
N ALA A 15 26.02 -5.74 28.35
CA ALA A 15 25.68 -5.58 26.96
C ALA A 15 24.15 -5.55 26.89
N ALA A 16 23.58 -4.39 26.57
CA ALA A 16 22.18 -4.27 26.21
C ALA A 16 21.97 -5.31 25.10
N THR A 17 21.18 -6.34 25.41
CA THR A 17 20.71 -7.29 24.42
C THR A 17 20.12 -6.46 23.30
N LYS A 18 20.68 -6.58 22.10
CA LYS A 18 20.15 -5.90 20.91
C LYS A 18 18.67 -6.22 20.86
N ALA A 19 17.87 -5.19 21.11
CA ALA A 19 16.44 -5.20 20.89
C ALA A 19 16.18 -5.80 19.51
N TRP A 20 15.23 -6.72 19.46
CA TRP A 20 14.54 -7.20 18.27
C TRP A 20 14.92 -6.43 16.97
N ASP A 21 15.92 -6.93 16.24
CA ASP A 21 16.36 -6.34 14.98
C ASP A 21 15.56 -6.96 13.83
N ASN A 22 14.37 -6.41 13.58
CA ASN A 22 13.63 -6.71 12.35
C ASN A 22 14.32 -6.01 11.19
N THR A 23 15.44 -6.53 10.71
CA THR A 23 16.01 -6.11 9.42
C THR A 23 15.66 -7.15 8.36
N PRO A 24 14.84 -6.81 7.34
CA PRO A 24 14.28 -5.49 7.08
C PRO A 24 13.07 -5.17 7.98
N PRO A 25 12.79 -3.89 8.26
CA PRO A 25 11.71 -3.48 9.17
C PRO A 25 10.34 -4.03 8.77
N ILE A 26 9.50 -4.21 9.80
CA ILE A 26 8.07 -4.45 9.62
C ILE A 26 7.41 -3.10 9.35
N PRO A 27 6.52 -2.99 8.34
CA PRO A 27 5.70 -1.81 8.16
C PRO A 27 5.05 -1.35 9.48
N GLU A 28 5.04 -0.05 9.74
CA GLU A 28 4.42 0.52 10.95
C GLU A 28 2.89 0.34 10.99
N ARG A 29 2.30 0.00 9.84
CA ARG A 29 0.86 -0.20 9.62
C ARG A 29 0.65 -1.29 8.58
N VAL A 30 -0.55 -1.86 8.56
CA VAL A 30 -0.97 -2.72 7.44
C VAL A 30 -0.77 -1.92 6.15
N GLU A 31 -0.13 -2.55 5.17
CA GLU A 31 0.18 -1.89 3.91
C GLU A 31 -1.09 -1.62 3.10
N GLY A 32 -1.04 -0.48 2.41
CA GLY A 32 -2.15 0.06 1.63
C GLY A 32 -3.11 0.96 2.41
N LEU A 33 -3.85 1.79 1.67
CA LEU A 33 -4.96 2.56 2.23
C LEU A 33 -6.27 1.94 1.82
N GLY A 34 -7.18 1.83 2.79
CA GLY A 34 -8.45 1.16 2.59
C GLY A 34 -9.62 2.09 2.26
N GLU A 35 -10.60 1.55 1.54
CA GLU A 35 -11.95 2.11 1.41
C GLU A 35 -13.01 1.03 1.67
N GLY A 36 -14.27 1.47 1.76
CA GLY A 36 -15.42 0.61 2.02
C GLY A 36 -15.70 0.41 3.51
N SER A 37 -16.82 -0.26 3.81
CA SER A 37 -17.32 -0.42 5.18
C SER A 37 -16.78 -1.67 5.90
N GLY A 38 -16.38 -2.70 5.15
CA GLY A 38 -16.02 -4.01 5.69
C GLY A 38 -17.15 -4.78 6.37
N ASN A 39 -18.42 -4.39 6.19
CA ASN A 39 -19.57 -4.96 6.90
C ASN A 39 -19.71 -6.48 6.78
N LEU A 40 -19.33 -7.05 5.62
CA LEU A 40 -19.39 -8.50 5.37
C LEU A 40 -18.08 -9.23 5.69
N ARG A 41 -17.07 -8.54 6.23
CA ARG A 41 -15.73 -9.12 6.51
C ARG A 41 -15.13 -9.81 5.28
N ILE A 42 -15.36 -9.23 4.11
CA ILE A 42 -14.71 -9.58 2.85
C ILE A 42 -13.69 -8.49 2.57
N ASP A 43 -12.41 -8.85 2.55
CA ASP A 43 -11.28 -7.95 2.30
C ASP A 43 -10.70 -8.24 0.92
N PHE A 44 -10.73 -7.23 0.05
CA PHE A 44 -10.02 -7.20 -1.22
C PHE A 44 -8.72 -6.42 -1.06
N GLU A 45 -7.59 -7.11 -1.08
CA GLU A 45 -6.27 -6.49 -1.18
C GLU A 45 -5.89 -6.45 -2.65
N VAL A 46 -5.65 -5.27 -3.20
CA VAL A 46 -5.36 -5.06 -4.62
C VAL A 46 -3.98 -4.46 -4.77
N HIS A 47 -3.09 -5.20 -5.40
CA HIS A 47 -1.72 -4.78 -5.68
C HIS A 47 -1.64 -4.17 -7.07
N TYR A 48 -1.31 -2.88 -7.12
CA TYR A 48 -1.05 -2.15 -8.36
C TYR A 48 0.38 -1.66 -8.43
N ASP A 49 0.90 -1.46 -9.64
CA ASP A 49 2.08 -0.62 -9.87
C ASP A 49 1.60 0.64 -10.57
N LEU A 50 1.92 1.81 -10.01
CA LEU A 50 1.51 3.10 -10.57
C LEU A 50 1.97 3.30 -12.03
N MET A 51 3.03 2.61 -12.46
CA MET A 51 3.59 2.68 -13.81
C MET A 51 3.32 1.43 -14.66
N CYS A 52 2.50 0.49 -14.20
CA CYS A 52 2.07 -0.66 -14.99
C CYS A 52 0.83 -0.31 -15.83
N SER A 53 0.90 -0.52 -17.14
CA SER A 53 -0.22 -0.27 -18.05
C SER A 53 -1.42 -1.19 -17.79
N ALA A 54 -1.19 -2.45 -17.39
CA ALA A 54 -2.27 -3.36 -17.04
C ALA A 54 -2.97 -2.95 -15.73
N SER A 55 -2.23 -2.42 -14.76
CA SER A 55 -2.82 -1.85 -13.53
C SER A 55 -3.72 -0.67 -13.87
N ALA A 56 -3.26 0.24 -14.73
CA ALA A 56 -4.04 1.38 -15.18
C ALA A 56 -5.28 0.97 -15.99
N ALA A 57 -5.13 0.00 -16.90
CA ALA A 57 -6.22 -0.45 -17.79
C ALA A 57 -7.33 -1.19 -17.05
N LEU A 58 -7.02 -1.95 -16.00
CA LEU A 58 -7.98 -2.80 -15.29
C LEU A 58 -8.61 -2.11 -14.06
N TYR A 59 -8.02 -1.00 -13.58
CA TYR A 59 -8.60 -0.26 -12.46
C TYR A 59 -10.01 0.28 -12.72
N PRO A 60 -10.36 0.83 -13.91
CA PRO A 60 -11.72 1.32 -14.19
C PRO A 60 -12.81 0.25 -14.02
N ASP A 61 -12.53 -0.99 -14.41
CA ASP A 61 -13.46 -2.10 -14.24
C ASP A 61 -13.63 -2.47 -12.76
N PHE A 62 -12.54 -2.46 -11.99
CA PHE A 62 -12.61 -2.65 -10.54
C PHE A 62 -13.40 -1.53 -9.86
N ALA A 63 -13.18 -0.27 -10.23
CA ALA A 63 -13.94 0.87 -9.71
C ALA A 63 -15.44 0.76 -10.04
N THR A 64 -15.78 0.33 -11.26
CA THR A 64 -17.16 0.05 -11.69
C THR A 64 -17.78 -1.07 -10.86
N PHE A 65 -17.04 -2.15 -10.60
CA PHE A 65 -17.47 -3.21 -9.68
C PHE A 65 -17.82 -2.65 -8.28
N LEU A 66 -16.97 -1.80 -7.71
CA LEU A 66 -17.21 -1.21 -6.39
C LEU A 66 -18.47 -0.32 -6.33
N ASP A 67 -18.89 0.22 -7.47
CA ASP A 67 -20.11 1.03 -7.62
C ASP A 67 -21.38 0.24 -7.98
N THR A 68 -21.24 -1.05 -8.28
CA THR A 68 -22.36 -1.92 -8.65
C THR A 68 -23.26 -2.20 -7.44
N PRO A 69 -24.60 -2.29 -7.61
CA PRO A 69 -25.51 -2.70 -6.55
C PRO A 69 -25.20 -4.10 -6.00
N PHE A 70 -25.21 -4.23 -4.67
CA PHE A 70 -25.04 -5.49 -3.97
C PHE A 70 -25.81 -5.47 -2.64
N LEU A 71 -26.70 -6.44 -2.44
CA LEU A 71 -27.63 -6.49 -1.30
C LEU A 71 -28.42 -5.17 -1.16
N ASN A 72 -28.26 -4.46 -0.04
CA ASN A 72 -29.01 -3.24 0.29
C ASN A 72 -28.24 -1.94 -0.03
N GLY A 73 -27.14 -2.02 -0.79
CA GLY A 73 -26.30 -0.87 -1.12
C GLY A 73 -25.43 -1.13 -2.35
N LYS A 74 -24.26 -0.49 -2.41
CA LYS A 74 -23.21 -0.80 -3.39
C LYS A 74 -22.23 -1.83 -2.81
N VAL A 75 -21.43 -2.45 -3.66
CA VAL A 75 -20.34 -3.33 -3.25
C VAL A 75 -19.43 -2.67 -2.19
N ARG A 76 -19.02 -1.41 -2.41
CA ARG A 76 -18.18 -0.67 -1.45
C ARG A 76 -18.82 -0.50 -0.06
N ASP A 77 -20.14 -0.59 0.06
CA ASP A 77 -20.84 -0.51 1.34
C ASP A 77 -20.84 -1.85 2.09
N ALA A 78 -20.28 -2.91 1.48
CA ALA A 78 -20.29 -4.27 2.00
C ALA A 78 -18.88 -4.81 2.31
N VAL A 79 -17.86 -4.37 1.56
CA VAL A 79 -16.51 -4.97 1.60
C VAL A 79 -15.48 -3.97 2.11
N THR A 80 -14.31 -4.48 2.50
CA THR A 80 -13.09 -3.68 2.67
C THR A 80 -12.27 -3.82 1.38
N VAL A 81 -11.76 -2.72 0.87
CA VAL A 81 -10.76 -2.71 -0.20
C VAL A 81 -9.49 -2.12 0.37
N ARG A 82 -8.32 -2.69 0.11
CA ARG A 82 -7.00 -2.13 0.42
C ARG A 82 -6.18 -2.03 -0.85
N TYR A 83 -5.81 -0.82 -1.23
CA TYR A 83 -4.92 -0.59 -2.36
C TYR A 83 -3.47 -0.61 -1.89
N VAL A 84 -2.71 -1.61 -2.33
CA VAL A 84 -1.29 -1.78 -2.04
C VAL A 84 -0.51 -1.47 -3.31
N PHE A 85 0.58 -0.72 -3.21
CA PHE A 85 1.39 -0.40 -4.37
C PHE A 85 2.74 -1.10 -4.37
N GLN A 86 3.09 -1.70 -5.50
CA GLN A 86 4.32 -2.41 -5.74
C GLN A 86 5.06 -1.76 -6.91
N PRO A 87 6.15 -1.01 -6.68
CA PRO A 87 7.00 -0.53 -7.77
C PRO A 87 7.73 -1.73 -8.40
N LEU A 88 7.30 -2.19 -9.57
CA LEU A 88 7.99 -3.27 -10.28
C LEU A 88 9.25 -2.72 -10.93
N THR A 89 10.38 -3.26 -10.52
CA THR A 89 11.73 -2.74 -10.81
C THR A 89 12.10 -2.72 -12.30
N TYR A 90 11.30 -3.32 -13.18
CA TYR A 90 11.50 -3.29 -14.62
C TYR A 90 10.79 -2.11 -15.33
N HIS A 91 9.89 -1.40 -14.66
CA HIS A 91 9.31 -0.17 -15.20
C HIS A 91 10.27 1.01 -14.96
N HIS A 92 10.57 1.75 -16.04
CA HIS A 92 11.46 2.91 -15.99
C HIS A 92 10.98 3.92 -14.94
N ALA A 93 11.89 4.35 -14.07
CA ALA A 93 11.65 5.38 -13.05
C ALA A 93 10.43 5.15 -12.12
N THR A 94 9.88 3.93 -12.01
CA THR A 94 8.67 3.64 -11.21
C THR A 94 8.80 4.03 -9.74
N TRP A 95 10.02 4.05 -9.20
CA TRP A 95 10.27 4.43 -7.82
C TRP A 95 9.81 5.87 -7.50
N ILE A 96 9.93 6.79 -8.48
CA ILE A 96 9.62 8.22 -8.30
C ILE A 96 8.14 8.44 -7.91
N PRO A 97 7.14 8.00 -8.70
CA PRO A 97 5.75 8.18 -8.31
C PRO A 97 5.37 7.43 -7.03
N HIS A 98 5.98 6.28 -6.74
CA HIS A 98 5.69 5.53 -5.51
C HIS A 98 6.24 6.22 -4.25
N LYS A 99 7.37 6.94 -4.37
CA LYS A 99 8.00 7.63 -3.23
C LYS A 99 7.16 8.76 -2.64
N LEU A 100 6.13 9.23 -3.35
CA LEU A 100 5.17 10.21 -2.82
C LEU A 100 4.07 9.57 -1.97
N LEU A 101 3.85 8.25 -2.05
CA LEU A 101 2.76 7.58 -1.34
C LEU A 101 2.87 7.72 0.20
N PRO A 102 4.05 7.62 0.84
CA PRO A 102 4.22 7.86 2.26
C PRO A 102 3.69 9.23 2.73
N PHE A 103 4.06 10.31 2.03
CA PHE A 103 3.55 11.66 2.26
C PHE A 103 2.01 11.71 2.16
N ILE A 104 1.44 11.13 1.12
CA ILE A 104 -0.01 11.13 0.88
C ILE A 104 -0.75 10.33 1.96
N VAL A 105 -0.21 9.17 2.37
CA VAL A 105 -0.77 8.38 3.47
C VAL A 105 -0.79 9.19 4.76
N ASP A 106 0.28 9.93 5.07
CA ASP A 106 0.34 10.74 6.28
C ASP A 106 -0.71 11.86 6.26
N GLN A 107 -0.93 12.50 5.10
CA GLN A 107 -2.02 13.46 4.90
C GLN A 107 -3.41 12.80 5.11
N CYS A 108 -3.61 11.59 4.57
CA CYS A 108 -4.87 10.85 4.72
C CYS A 108 -5.15 10.43 6.17
N VAL A 109 -4.12 10.04 6.92
CA VAL A 109 -4.25 9.69 8.35
C VAL A 109 -4.53 10.94 9.19
N ALA A 110 -3.89 12.07 8.86
CA ALA A 110 -4.13 13.34 9.55
C ALA A 110 -5.54 13.88 9.29
N ASN A 111 -6.07 13.73 8.07
CA ASN A 111 -7.43 14.11 7.72
C ASN A 111 -8.00 13.21 6.62
N SER A 112 -8.83 12.24 7.03
CA SER A 112 -9.44 11.27 6.13
C SER A 112 -10.39 11.89 5.10
N THR A 113 -11.02 13.03 5.42
CA THR A 113 -11.97 13.70 4.51
C THR A 113 -11.30 14.39 3.32
N SER A 114 -10.01 14.69 3.43
CA SER A 114 -9.21 15.31 2.36
C SER A 114 -8.26 14.32 1.66
N CYS A 115 -8.42 13.02 1.93
CA CYS A 115 -7.48 12.02 1.45
C CYS A 115 -7.42 11.97 -0.09
N GLN A 116 -6.22 12.13 -0.65
CA GLN A 116 -5.98 12.15 -2.10
C GLN A 116 -5.42 10.83 -2.64
N TYR A 117 -5.39 9.75 -1.86
CA TYR A 117 -4.70 8.51 -2.23
C TYR A 117 -5.20 7.91 -3.56
N ILE A 118 -6.53 7.78 -3.71
CA ILE A 118 -7.15 7.28 -4.94
C ILE A 118 -7.01 8.29 -6.09
N ASN A 119 -7.13 9.59 -5.81
CA ASN A 119 -6.94 10.63 -6.83
C ASN A 119 -5.50 10.66 -7.35
N TYR A 120 -4.51 10.42 -6.49
CA TYR A 120 -3.12 10.31 -6.88
C TYR A 120 -2.84 9.05 -7.69
N MET A 121 -3.44 7.91 -7.33
CA MET A 121 -3.36 6.70 -8.15
C MET A 121 -3.91 6.95 -9.56
N ASN A 122 -5.11 7.52 -9.68
CA ASN A 122 -5.71 7.88 -10.97
C ASN A 122 -4.85 8.88 -11.74
N PHE A 123 -4.29 9.87 -11.05
CA PHE A 123 -3.35 10.80 -11.67
C PHE A 123 -2.13 10.08 -12.24
N CYS A 124 -1.53 9.13 -11.50
CA CYS A 124 -0.41 8.35 -12.00
C CYS A 124 -0.79 7.52 -13.23
N PHE A 125 -1.92 6.80 -13.19
CA PHE A 125 -2.40 6.01 -14.31
C PHE A 125 -2.65 6.84 -15.58
N ASN A 126 -3.16 8.06 -15.42
CA ASN A 126 -3.38 8.98 -16.54
C ASN A 126 -2.12 9.67 -17.07
N ASN A 127 -0.97 9.52 -16.40
CA ASN A 127 0.28 10.22 -16.73
C ASN A 127 1.49 9.28 -16.75
N GLN A 128 1.28 7.99 -17.00
CA GLN A 128 2.37 7.00 -17.04
C GLN A 128 3.44 7.37 -18.06
N ASP A 129 3.04 7.90 -19.22
CA ASP A 129 3.95 8.27 -20.31
C ASP A 129 4.99 9.34 -19.91
N ASP A 130 4.67 10.23 -18.98
CA ASP A 130 5.62 11.25 -18.50
C ASP A 130 6.81 10.62 -17.77
N ILE A 131 6.57 9.52 -17.06
CA ILE A 131 7.59 8.77 -16.34
C ILE A 131 8.21 7.74 -17.28
N LEU A 132 7.41 6.86 -17.87
CA LEU A 132 7.88 5.76 -18.72
C LEU A 132 8.63 6.25 -19.96
N GLY A 133 8.19 7.37 -20.56
CA GLY A 133 8.80 7.97 -21.74
C GLY A 133 10.01 8.87 -21.46
N SER A 134 10.33 9.15 -20.20
CA SER A 134 11.43 10.04 -19.81
C SER A 134 12.83 9.39 -19.85
N THR A 135 13.06 8.50 -20.82
CA THR A 135 14.32 7.73 -20.95
C THR A 135 15.52 8.60 -21.34
N ASP A 136 15.28 9.82 -21.81
CA ASP A 136 16.28 10.84 -22.15
C ASP A 136 16.69 11.72 -20.97
N LYS A 137 16.05 11.58 -19.80
CA LYS A 137 16.20 12.48 -18.65
C LYS A 137 17.02 11.85 -17.54
N SER A 138 17.77 12.69 -16.82
CA SER A 138 18.39 12.29 -15.56
C SER A 138 17.34 12.11 -14.46
N PHE A 139 17.67 11.33 -13.43
CA PHE A 139 16.80 11.14 -12.26
C PHE A 139 16.30 12.46 -11.67
N ASN A 140 17.18 13.44 -11.46
CA ASN A 140 16.81 14.75 -10.90
C ASN A 140 15.84 15.51 -11.81
N GLN A 141 16.00 15.44 -13.13
CA GLN A 141 15.05 16.07 -14.05
C GLN A 141 13.68 15.40 -13.98
N ILE A 142 13.61 14.07 -13.87
CA ILE A 142 12.34 13.35 -13.73
C ILE A 142 11.67 13.71 -12.41
N VAL A 143 12.40 13.72 -11.29
CA VAL A 143 11.89 14.15 -9.98
C VAL A 143 11.34 15.57 -10.03
N GLN A 144 12.10 16.52 -10.57
CA GLN A 144 11.66 17.92 -10.66
C GLN A 144 10.41 18.07 -11.52
N ASN A 145 10.37 17.42 -12.69
CA ASN A 145 9.21 17.49 -13.58
C ASN A 145 7.97 16.84 -12.97
N TRP A 146 8.13 15.65 -12.38
CA TRP A 146 7.02 14.91 -11.78
C TRP A 146 6.45 15.65 -10.57
N THR A 147 7.30 16.08 -9.64
CA THR A 147 6.87 16.81 -8.44
C THR A 147 6.24 18.16 -8.78
N ALA A 148 6.72 18.89 -9.80
CA ALA A 148 6.06 20.09 -10.29
C ALA A 148 4.64 19.81 -10.80
N LYS A 149 4.48 18.71 -11.55
CA LYS A 149 3.17 18.32 -12.11
C LYS A 149 2.20 17.91 -11.00
N VAL A 150 2.65 17.12 -10.03
CA VAL A 150 1.86 16.73 -8.85
C VAL A 150 1.49 17.95 -8.01
N ALA A 151 2.45 18.82 -7.70
CA ALA A 151 2.22 20.05 -6.94
C ALA A 151 1.13 20.91 -7.58
N LYS A 152 1.20 21.09 -8.90
CA LYS A 152 0.17 21.82 -9.66
C LYS A 152 -1.19 21.14 -9.60
N GLN A 153 -1.26 19.82 -9.72
CA GLN A 153 -2.52 19.06 -9.71
C GLN A 153 -3.24 19.13 -8.36
N PHE A 154 -2.49 18.98 -7.27
CA PHE A 154 -3.06 18.82 -5.93
C PHE A 154 -2.97 20.09 -5.06
N GLY A 155 -2.37 21.16 -5.58
CA GLY A 155 -2.17 22.41 -4.85
C GLY A 155 -1.15 22.28 -3.71
N TRP A 156 -0.25 21.29 -3.79
CA TRP A 156 0.82 21.08 -2.81
C TRP A 156 2.04 21.93 -3.12
N ASN A 157 2.88 22.18 -2.12
CA ASN A 157 4.17 22.83 -2.34
C ASN A 157 5.12 21.84 -3.02
N GLN A 158 5.66 22.22 -4.18
CA GLN A 158 6.62 21.37 -4.90
C GLN A 158 7.86 21.07 -4.06
N LYS A 159 8.33 22.02 -3.25
CA LYS A 159 9.52 21.83 -2.41
C LYS A 159 9.31 20.67 -1.44
N ASP A 160 8.15 20.61 -0.79
CA ASP A 160 7.82 19.52 0.15
C ASP A 160 7.85 18.16 -0.55
N LEU A 161 7.46 18.10 -1.84
CA LEU A 161 7.52 16.87 -2.63
C LEU A 161 8.94 16.52 -3.10
N THR A 162 9.77 17.50 -3.43
CA THR A 162 11.17 17.26 -3.82
C THR A 162 12.03 16.88 -2.62
N ASP A 163 11.75 17.42 -1.44
CA ASP A 163 12.45 17.12 -0.19
C ASP A 163 12.31 15.63 0.19
N LEU A 164 11.22 14.95 -0.24
CA LEU A 164 11.05 13.50 -0.07
C LEU A 164 12.18 12.69 -0.73
N PHE A 165 12.92 13.26 -1.69
CA PHE A 165 13.99 12.59 -2.41
C PHE A 165 15.38 12.81 -1.81
N ASP A 166 15.49 13.61 -0.75
CA ASP A 166 16.73 13.94 -0.07
C ASP A 166 16.70 13.42 1.37
N TYR A 167 17.76 12.70 1.78
CA TYR A 167 17.82 12.02 3.07
C TYR A 167 17.73 12.98 4.27
N ASP A 168 18.31 14.18 4.16
CA ASP A 168 18.38 15.13 5.27
C ASP A 168 17.07 15.93 5.42
N THR A 169 16.21 15.92 4.41
CA THR A 169 14.95 16.69 4.37
C THR A 169 13.67 15.85 4.29
N ASP A 170 13.77 14.54 4.02
CA ASP A 170 12.63 13.61 3.98
C ASP A 170 12.06 13.32 5.38
N THR A 171 11.15 14.18 5.83
CA THR A 171 10.45 14.03 7.12
C THR A 171 9.44 12.89 7.17
N HIS A 172 9.15 12.25 6.03
CA HIS A 172 8.15 11.20 5.90
C HIS A 172 8.77 9.79 5.86
N ASN A 173 10.09 9.70 5.88
CA ASN A 173 10.84 8.45 5.71
C ASN A 173 10.39 7.70 4.43
N SER A 174 10.19 8.48 3.38
CA SER A 174 9.56 8.09 2.12
C SER A 174 10.34 6.97 1.43
N GLU A 175 11.66 7.05 1.44
CA GLU A 175 12.53 6.01 0.86
C GLU A 175 12.31 4.65 1.53
N MET A 176 12.40 4.59 2.86
CA MET A 176 12.28 3.32 3.58
C MET A 176 10.86 2.78 3.52
N ARG A 177 9.84 3.62 3.65
CA ARG A 177 8.44 3.17 3.54
C ARG A 177 8.11 2.65 2.15
N THR A 178 8.65 3.24 1.09
CA THR A 178 8.52 2.69 -0.27
C THR A 178 9.19 1.31 -0.40
N ARG A 179 10.34 1.10 0.26
CA ARG A 179 10.97 -0.24 0.36
C ARG A 179 10.11 -1.23 1.12
N TYR A 180 9.43 -0.80 2.17
CA TYR A 180 8.53 -1.68 2.93
C TYR A 180 7.32 -2.09 2.11
N MET A 181 6.73 -1.19 1.33
CA MET A 181 5.65 -1.50 0.39
C MET A 181 6.07 -2.55 -0.64
N TRP A 182 7.25 -2.38 -1.24
CA TRP A 182 7.83 -3.36 -2.16
C TRP A 182 8.09 -4.71 -1.47
N LYS A 183 8.70 -4.70 -0.29
CA LYS A 183 9.01 -5.91 0.48
C LYS A 183 7.75 -6.66 0.90
N TYR A 184 6.73 -5.94 1.34
CA TYR A 184 5.44 -6.51 1.73
C TYR A 184 4.84 -7.27 0.54
N SER A 185 4.69 -6.62 -0.61
CA SER A 185 4.08 -7.23 -1.78
C SER A 185 4.87 -8.45 -2.27
N THR A 186 6.20 -8.34 -2.33
CA THR A 186 7.06 -9.47 -2.71
C THR A 186 7.05 -10.62 -1.70
N SER A 187 6.98 -10.34 -0.40
CA SER A 187 6.85 -11.38 0.64
C SER A 187 5.52 -12.13 0.58
N ARG A 188 4.51 -11.52 -0.05
CA ARG A 188 3.18 -12.11 -0.29
C ARG A 188 3.15 -12.94 -1.59
N GLY A 189 4.27 -13.05 -2.29
CA GLY A 189 4.38 -13.78 -3.55
C GLY A 189 3.94 -12.98 -4.78
N VAL A 190 3.72 -11.66 -4.65
CA VAL A 190 3.32 -10.82 -5.78
C VAL A 190 4.53 -10.54 -6.66
N THR A 191 4.52 -11.14 -7.86
CA THR A 191 5.58 -11.01 -8.88
C THR A 191 5.13 -10.21 -10.10
N SER A 192 3.83 -9.90 -10.21
CA SER A 192 3.25 -9.13 -11.31
C SER A 192 2.09 -8.26 -10.80
N THR A 193 1.80 -7.18 -11.52
CA THR A 193 0.65 -6.31 -11.23
C THR A 193 -0.22 -6.17 -12.49
N PRO A 194 -1.55 -6.10 -12.34
CA PRO A 194 -2.26 -6.15 -11.05
C PRO A 194 -2.31 -7.57 -10.47
N SER A 195 -2.37 -7.66 -9.13
CA SER A 195 -2.60 -8.90 -8.38
C SER A 195 -3.63 -8.63 -7.29
N THR A 196 -4.37 -9.64 -6.83
CA THR A 196 -5.34 -9.44 -5.76
C THR A 196 -5.39 -10.62 -4.80
N PHE A 197 -5.74 -10.32 -3.55
CA PHE A 197 -6.09 -11.29 -2.54
C PHE A 197 -7.53 -11.06 -2.07
N VAL A 198 -8.24 -12.14 -1.79
CA VAL A 198 -9.52 -12.12 -1.10
C VAL A 198 -9.37 -12.80 0.24
N ASN A 199 -9.66 -12.09 1.34
CA ASN A 199 -9.49 -12.59 2.71
C ASN A 199 -8.09 -13.20 2.96
N GLY A 200 -7.07 -12.57 2.39
CA GLY A 200 -5.67 -12.98 2.56
C GLY A 200 -5.17 -14.08 1.62
N ILE A 201 -6.03 -14.66 0.77
CA ILE A 201 -5.68 -15.69 -0.22
C ILE A 201 -5.51 -15.08 -1.60
N MET A 202 -4.38 -15.35 -2.26
CA MET A 202 -4.08 -14.82 -3.59
C MET A 202 -5.02 -15.44 -4.62
N VAL A 203 -5.66 -14.60 -5.43
CA VAL A 203 -6.47 -15.05 -6.55
C VAL A 203 -5.55 -15.38 -7.72
N GLN A 204 -5.73 -16.56 -8.32
CA GLN A 204 -4.86 -17.05 -9.39
C GLN A 204 -4.93 -16.17 -10.64
N ASN A 205 -6.13 -15.73 -11.02
CA ASN A 205 -6.38 -14.89 -12.18
C ASN A 205 -7.04 -13.60 -11.68
N PHE A 206 -6.41 -12.46 -11.97
CA PHE A 206 -7.00 -11.16 -11.65
C PHE A 206 -8.30 -10.97 -12.47
N PRO A 207 -9.45 -10.66 -11.84
CA PRO A 207 -10.69 -10.45 -12.59
C PRO A 207 -10.56 -9.25 -13.53
N GLY A 208 -10.84 -9.48 -14.81
CA GLY A 208 -10.67 -8.53 -15.91
C GLY A 208 -11.92 -7.74 -16.27
N SER A 209 -13.02 -7.91 -15.54
CA SER A 209 -14.27 -7.18 -15.76
C SER A 209 -15.10 -7.03 -14.48
N PRO A 210 -16.07 -6.09 -14.43
CA PRO A 210 -16.93 -5.93 -13.27
C PRO A 210 -17.75 -7.18 -12.93
N ASP A 211 -18.17 -7.95 -13.94
CA ASP A 211 -18.95 -9.18 -13.75
C ASP A 211 -18.13 -10.30 -13.12
N GLU A 212 -16.86 -10.45 -13.50
CA GLU A 212 -15.95 -11.42 -12.89
C GLU A 212 -15.65 -11.07 -11.43
N TRP A 213 -15.46 -9.79 -11.12
CA TRP A 213 -15.33 -9.32 -9.74
C TRP A 213 -16.59 -9.59 -8.92
N MET A 214 -17.77 -9.33 -9.50
CA MET A 214 -19.04 -9.61 -8.85
C MET A 214 -19.24 -11.11 -8.61
N GLN A 215 -18.82 -11.97 -9.55
CA GLN A 215 -18.86 -13.41 -9.37
C GLN A 215 -17.96 -13.86 -8.20
N LEU A 216 -16.70 -13.37 -8.15
CA LEU A 216 -15.77 -13.64 -7.06
C LEU A 216 -16.34 -13.21 -5.68
N LEU A 217 -16.97 -12.03 -5.61
CA LEU A 217 -17.64 -11.56 -4.40
C LEU A 217 -18.79 -12.49 -4.00
N LYS A 218 -19.67 -12.85 -4.93
CA LYS A 218 -20.82 -13.73 -4.67
C LYS A 218 -20.39 -15.10 -4.17
N ASP A 219 -19.36 -15.69 -4.77
CA ASP A 219 -18.83 -16.99 -4.37
C ASP A 219 -18.22 -16.94 -2.96
N THR A 220 -17.46 -15.88 -2.67
CA THR A 220 -16.89 -15.64 -1.33
C THR A 220 -17.99 -15.48 -0.28
N TYR A 221 -19.01 -14.67 -0.59
CA TYR A 221 -20.13 -14.43 0.31
C TYR A 221 -20.96 -15.70 0.56
N ALA A 222 -21.28 -16.45 -0.49
CA ALA A 222 -22.00 -17.73 -0.36
C ALA A 222 -21.21 -18.73 0.50
N GLY A 223 -19.88 -18.78 0.35
CA GLY A 223 -19.00 -19.60 1.20
C GLY A 223 -19.10 -19.25 2.69
N GLN A 224 -19.17 -17.96 3.03
CA GLN A 224 -19.36 -17.51 4.41
C GLN A 224 -20.71 -17.97 5.00
N GLN A 225 -21.78 -17.89 4.22
CA GLN A 225 -23.12 -18.30 4.68
C GLN A 225 -23.20 -19.82 4.91
N ASN A 226 -22.62 -20.60 4.00
CA ASN A 226 -22.61 -22.07 4.12
C ASN A 226 -21.73 -22.53 5.29
N GLY A 227 -20.61 -21.86 5.55
CA GLY A 227 -19.73 -22.16 6.70
C GLY A 227 -20.37 -21.86 8.06
N ALA A 228 -21.18 -20.80 8.16
CA ALA A 228 -21.90 -20.44 9.39
C ALA A 228 -22.94 -21.51 9.80
N SER A 229 -23.51 -22.23 8.83
CA SER A 229 -24.41 -23.37 9.08
C SER A 229 -23.68 -24.53 9.79
N PHE A 230 -22.44 -24.85 9.40
CA PHE A 230 -21.68 -25.96 10.00
C PHE A 230 -21.22 -25.68 11.43
N ALA A 231 -20.84 -24.43 11.75
CA ALA A 231 -20.42 -24.07 13.11
C ALA A 231 -21.55 -24.19 14.13
N SER A 232 -22.81 -23.96 13.72
CA SER A 232 -23.98 -24.09 14.62
C SER A 232 -24.28 -25.54 15.05
N HIS A 233 -23.78 -26.55 14.33
CA HIS A 233 -24.02 -27.96 14.63
C HIS A 233 -22.89 -28.63 15.44
N GLN A 234 -21.70 -28.01 15.53
CA GLN A 234 -20.56 -28.59 16.25
C GLN A 234 -20.44 -28.12 17.70
N PHE A 235 -21.15 -27.06 18.12
CA PHE A 235 -21.16 -26.58 19.51
C PHE A 235 -22.41 -27.00 20.30
N LEU A 236 -23.22 -27.91 19.77
CA LEU A 236 -24.39 -28.50 20.43
C LEU A 236 -24.25 -30.02 20.68
N GLN A 237 -23.02 -30.53 20.79
CA GLN A 237 -22.74 -31.89 21.27
C GLN A 237 -21.90 -31.87 22.54
#